data_AF-A0A970NAA9-F1
#
_entry.id   AF-A0A970NAA9-F1
#
_cell.length_a   1.000
_cell.length_b   1.000
_cell.length_c   1.000
_cell.angle_alpha   90.00
_cell.angle_beta   90.00
_cell.angle_gamma   90.00
#
_symmetry.space_group_name_H-M   'P 1'
#
loop_
_entity.id
_entity.type
_entity.pdbx_description
1 polymer ?
#
loop_
_entity_poly.entity_id
_entity_poly.type
_entity_poly.pdbx_seq_one_letter_code
_entity_poly.pdbx_strand_id
1 'polypeptide(L)'
;LKRVQQLCCRKHASWDWAYGSSPPFTLRRTAAFSWGNIDIRLDIKRGMISACRIYGDYFARGDFREFEYHLVGTLYRQSDVRSCLETISLQAYLPQMSYDEMIGLLFV
;
A
#
# COMPACT_ATOMS: atom_id res chain seq x y z
N LEU A 1 1.19 28.19 -15.78
CA LEU A 1 2.32 27.23 -15.69
C LEU A 1 2.76 27.15 -14.22
N LYS A 2 2.97 25.92 -13.72
CA LYS A 2 3.42 25.51 -12.36
C LYS A 2 2.27 25.40 -11.33
N ARG A 3 1.67 24.22 -11.15
CA ARG A 3 2.18 23.01 -10.45
C ARG A 3 2.44 23.28 -8.96
N VAL A 4 1.38 23.36 -8.19
CA VAL A 4 1.46 23.03 -6.76
C VAL A 4 0.46 21.91 -6.56
N GLN A 5 0.98 20.69 -6.64
CA GLN A 5 0.27 19.45 -6.34
C GLN A 5 -0.39 19.61 -4.98
N GLN A 6 -1.69 19.33 -4.94
CA GLN A 6 -2.52 19.29 -3.74
C GLN A 6 -2.04 18.17 -2.81
N LEU A 7 -0.93 18.41 -2.13
CA LEU A 7 -0.48 17.67 -0.97
C LEU A 7 -1.13 18.32 0.26
N CYS A 8 -1.71 17.50 1.13
CA CYS A 8 -1.90 17.73 2.57
C CYS A 8 -3.31 17.88 3.19
N CYS A 9 -4.42 18.10 2.47
CA CYS A 9 -5.69 18.44 3.16
C CYS A 9 -6.77 17.34 3.19
N ARG A 10 -6.42 16.07 3.44
CA ARG A 10 -7.41 15.07 3.88
C ARG A 10 -6.88 14.12 4.94
N LYS A 11 -6.12 14.67 5.90
CA LYS A 11 -6.14 14.14 7.27
C LYS A 11 -7.58 14.33 7.80
N HIS A 12 -8.17 13.28 8.40
CA HIS A 12 -9.32 13.33 9.33
C HIS A 12 -10.65 12.61 9.03
N ALA A 13 -10.95 12.03 7.87
CA ALA A 13 -12.33 11.54 7.64
C ALA A 13 -12.56 10.01 7.51
N SER A 14 -11.54 9.15 7.58
CA SER A 14 -11.76 7.71 7.30
C SER A 14 -10.97 6.74 8.17
N TRP A 15 -10.58 7.16 9.37
CA TRP A 15 -10.02 6.23 10.38
C TRP A 15 -11.04 5.80 11.45
N ASP A 16 -12.25 6.37 11.45
CA ASP A 16 -13.34 5.98 12.38
C ASP A 16 -14.23 4.86 11.83
N TRP A 17 -13.99 4.36 10.62
CA TRP A 17 -14.70 3.19 10.09
C TRP A 17 -13.94 1.89 10.38
N ALA A 18 -13.61 1.66 11.64
CA ALA A 18 -13.30 0.31 12.09
C ALA A 18 -14.64 -0.34 12.51
N TYR A 19 -14.89 -1.56 12.03
CA TYR A 19 -15.80 -2.54 12.64
C TYR A 19 -17.24 -2.75 12.10
N GLY A 20 -17.69 -2.12 11.00
CA GLY A 20 -19.08 -2.30 10.52
C GLY A 20 -19.31 -2.66 9.04
N SER A 21 -18.47 -2.20 8.11
CA SER A 21 -18.56 -2.59 6.70
C SER A 21 -17.19 -2.51 6.04
N SER A 22 -16.64 -3.61 5.56
CA SER A 22 -15.44 -3.56 4.73
C SER A 22 -15.62 -2.49 3.63
N PRO A 23 -14.80 -1.43 3.59
CA PRO A 23 -14.79 -0.53 2.44
C PRO A 23 -14.64 -1.38 1.17
N PRO A 24 -15.23 -0.96 0.04
CA PRO A 24 -15.09 -1.71 -1.20
C PRO A 24 -13.62 -1.68 -1.64
N PHE A 25 -12.84 -2.65 -1.18
CA PHE A 25 -11.48 -2.84 -1.66
C PHE A 25 -11.58 -3.14 -3.15
N THR A 26 -11.12 -2.20 -3.97
CA THR A 26 -11.16 -2.31 -5.43
C THR A 26 -10.25 -3.43 -5.91
N LEU A 27 -9.11 -3.60 -5.23
CA LEU A 27 -8.11 -4.59 -5.55
C LEU A 27 -7.78 -5.43 -4.33
N ARG A 28 -7.74 -6.75 -4.54
CA ARG A 28 -7.20 -7.70 -3.58
C ARG A 28 -6.17 -8.57 -4.28
N ARG A 29 -5.01 -8.71 -3.64
CA ARG A 29 -3.88 -9.47 -4.14
C ARG A 29 -3.35 -10.32 -2.99
N THR A 30 -3.30 -11.61 -3.20
CA THR A 30 -2.82 -12.56 -2.21
C THR A 30 -1.73 -13.39 -2.84
N ALA A 31 -0.61 -13.54 -2.16
CA ALA A 31 0.42 -14.50 -2.56
C ALA A 31 0.96 -15.25 -1.36
N ALA A 32 1.33 -16.49 -1.64
CA ALA A 32 2.03 -17.37 -0.73
C ALA A 32 3.50 -17.39 -1.12
N PHE A 33 4.36 -16.94 -0.21
CA PHE A 33 5.81 -17.01 -0.36
C PHE A 33 6.37 -18.03 0.64
N SER A 34 7.59 -18.51 0.38
CA SER A 34 8.29 -19.45 1.26
C SER A 34 8.52 -18.92 2.67
N TRP A 35 8.54 -17.59 2.83
CA TRP A 35 8.73 -16.89 4.09
C TRP A 35 7.42 -16.46 4.78
N GLY A 36 6.26 -16.66 4.15
CA GLY A 36 4.97 -16.23 4.69
C GLY A 36 3.93 -15.96 3.61
N ASN A 37 2.68 -15.79 4.05
CA ASN A 37 1.58 -15.38 3.18
C ASN A 37 1.34 -13.88 3.30
N ILE A 38 1.10 -13.21 2.17
CA ILE A 38 0.74 -11.78 2.11
C ILE A 38 -0.60 -11.60 1.39
N ASP A 39 -1.47 -10.78 1.94
CA ASP A 39 -2.79 -10.39 1.41
C ASP A 39 -2.87 -8.86 1.43
N ILE A 40 -2.67 -8.26 0.27
CA ILE A 40 -2.73 -6.82 0.05
C ILE A 40 -4.11 -6.46 -0.48
N ARG A 41 -4.73 -5.47 0.17
CA ARG A 41 -6.02 -4.91 -0.22
C ARG A 41 -5.88 -3.42 -0.45
N LEU A 42 -6.25 -2.96 -1.64
CA LEU A 42 -6.16 -1.57 -2.04
C LEU A 42 -7.54 -1.06 -2.44
N ASP A 43 -7.86 0.13 -1.96
CA ASP A 43 -8.98 0.93 -2.45
C ASP A 43 -8.42 1.96 -3.44
N ILE A 44 -8.83 1.87 -4.71
CA ILE A 44 -8.35 2.79 -5.75
C ILE A 44 -9.51 3.68 -6.16
N LYS A 45 -9.38 4.98 -5.88
CA LYS A 45 -10.38 5.98 -6.25
C LYS A 45 -9.77 6.94 -7.26
N ARG A 46 -10.36 7.00 -8.46
CA ARG A 46 -9.90 7.85 -9.56
C ARG A 46 -8.41 7.62 -9.93
N GLY A 47 -7.95 6.37 -9.84
CA GLY A 47 -6.56 5.99 -10.13
C GLY A 47 -5.55 6.27 -9.01
N MET A 48 -6.00 6.73 -7.84
CA MET A 48 -5.17 6.97 -6.66
C MET A 48 -5.51 5.99 -5.54
N ILE A 49 -4.51 5.52 -4.81
CA ILE A 49 -4.69 4.64 -3.66
C ILE A 49 -5.31 5.45 -2.53
N SER A 50 -6.58 5.22 -2.26
CA SER A 50 -7.31 5.88 -1.16
C SER A 50 -7.15 5.16 0.17
N ALA A 51 -6.92 3.85 0.14
CA ALA A 51 -6.64 3.03 1.32
C ALA A 51 -5.77 1.84 0.92
N CYS A 52 -4.82 1.47 1.78
CA CYS A 52 -4.01 0.27 1.66
C CYS A 52 -4.12 -0.52 2.97
N ARG A 53 -4.36 -1.82 2.85
CA ARG A 53 -4.41 -2.76 3.97
C ARG A 53 -3.56 -3.98 3.63
N ILE A 54 -2.58 -4.31 4.45
CA ILE A 54 -1.70 -5.47 4.22
C ILE A 54 -1.84 -6.45 5.36
N TYR A 55 -2.48 -7.57 5.08
CA TYR A 55 -2.64 -8.70 5.97
C TYR A 55 -1.63 -9.78 5.61
N GLY A 56 -1.31 -10.63 6.56
CA GLY A 56 -0.44 -11.77 6.31
C GLY A 56 0.30 -12.22 7.55
N ASP A 57 0.85 -13.42 7.45
CA ASP A 57 1.72 -14.00 8.45
C ASP A 57 3.15 -13.76 7.98
N TYR A 58 3.58 -12.51 8.07
CA TYR A 58 4.89 -12.06 7.62
C TYR A 58 5.68 -11.51 8.80
N PHE A 59 6.97 -11.81 8.81
CA PHE A 59 7.90 -11.25 9.78
C PHE A 59 8.27 -9.82 9.41
N ALA A 60 7.36 -8.88 9.69
CA ALA A 60 7.66 -7.46 9.60
C ALA A 60 8.58 -7.04 10.74
N ARG A 61 9.69 -6.38 10.41
CA ARG A 61 10.63 -5.83 11.40
C ARG A 61 10.23 -4.44 11.94
N GLY A 62 9.16 -3.85 11.42
CA GLY A 62 8.67 -2.52 11.79
C GLY A 62 7.15 -2.39 11.69
N ASP A 63 6.64 -1.20 11.98
CA ASP A 63 5.21 -0.93 11.93
C ASP A 63 4.73 -0.75 10.49
N PHE A 64 4.02 -1.76 9.97
CA PHE A 64 3.50 -1.73 8.60
C PHE A 64 2.49 -0.61 8.35
N ARG A 65 1.97 0.03 9.40
CA ARG A 65 1.03 1.14 9.26
C ARG A 65 1.69 2.37 8.61
N GLU A 66 2.98 2.60 8.86
CA GLU A 66 3.72 3.68 8.18
C GLU A 66 3.86 3.40 6.69
N PHE A 67 4.13 2.14 6.33
CA PHE A 67 4.19 1.69 4.95
C PHE A 67 2.85 1.86 4.24
N GLU A 68 1.74 1.45 4.87
CA GLU A 68 0.39 1.65 4.37
C GLU A 68 0.08 3.14 4.18
N TYR A 69 0.48 3.99 5.14
CA TYR A 69 0.31 5.44 5.09
C TYR A 69 1.06 6.08 3.91
N HIS A 70 2.28 5.62 3.62
CA HIS A 70 3.07 6.11 2.49
C HIS A 70 2.51 5.72 1.12
N LEU A 71 1.79 4.59 1.03
CA LEU A 71 1.10 4.17 -0.19
C LEU A 71 -0.21 4.91 -0.41
N VAL A 72 -0.88 5.34 0.66
CA VAL A 72 -2.11 6.12 0.56
C VAL A 72 -1.81 7.51 0.01
N GLY A 73 -2.50 7.88 -1.07
CA GLY A 73 -2.28 9.13 -1.81
C GLY A 73 -1.35 8.96 -3.02
N THR A 74 -0.72 7.79 -3.18
CA THR A 74 0.10 7.47 -4.35
C THR A 74 -0.79 7.05 -5.52
N LEU A 75 -0.42 7.47 -6.73
CA LEU A 75 -1.07 7.00 -7.94
C LEU A 75 -0.86 5.50 -8.08
N TYR A 76 -1.92 4.75 -8.39
CA TYR A 76 -1.84 3.31 -8.62
C TYR A 76 -1.19 3.04 -9.99
N ARG A 77 0.11 3.29 -10.07
CA ARG A 77 0.94 3.17 -11.26
C ARG A 77 2.26 2.55 -10.87
N GLN A 78 2.76 1.65 -11.71
CA GLN A 78 3.99 0.89 -11.44
C GLN A 78 5.18 1.79 -11.07
N SER A 79 5.36 2.90 -11.80
CA SER A 79 6.44 3.86 -11.56
C SER A 79 6.31 4.59 -10.22
N ASP A 80 5.11 5.11 -9.89
CA ASP A 80 4.85 5.85 -8.65
C ASP A 80 4.94 4.93 -7.43
N VAL A 81 4.35 3.73 -7.52
CA VAL A 81 4.43 2.72 -6.46
C VAL A 81 5.89 2.31 -6.23
N ARG A 82 6.65 2.04 -7.30
CA ARG A 82 8.09 1.71 -7.18
C ARG A 82 8.87 2.81 -6.47
N SER A 83 8.68 4.06 -6.89
CA SER A 83 9.40 5.19 -6.30
C SER A 83 9.03 5.42 -4.84
N CYS A 84 7.76 5.22 -4.47
CA CYS A 84 7.34 5.16 -3.07
C CYS A 84 8.07 4.05 -2.34
N LEU A 85 8.02 2.81 -2.81
CA LEU A 85 8.66 1.65 -2.17
C LEU A 85 10.16 1.86 -1.96
N GLU A 86 10.85 2.45 -2.93
CA GLU A 86 12.28 2.80 -2.84
C GLU A 86 12.53 3.87 -1.76
N THR A 87 11.64 4.86 -1.64
CA THR A 87 11.74 5.93 -0.64
C THR A 87 11.60 5.41 0.80
N ILE A 88 10.62 4.54 1.04
CA ILE A 88 10.37 3.91 2.36
C ILE A 88 11.27 2.72 2.65
N SER A 89 12.07 2.26 1.67
CA SER A 89 12.91 1.07 1.77
C SER A 89 12.12 -0.17 2.20
N LEU A 90 11.38 -0.79 1.26
CA LEU A 90 10.59 -2.01 1.50
C LEU A 90 11.34 -3.07 2.32
N GLN A 91 12.64 -3.27 2.06
CA GLN A 91 13.48 -4.24 2.76
C GLN A 91 13.64 -3.97 4.26
N ALA A 92 13.44 -2.74 4.72
CA ALA A 92 13.43 -2.41 6.15
C ALA A 92 12.23 -3.04 6.87
N TYR A 93 11.10 -3.21 6.17
CA TYR A 93 9.87 -3.81 6.68
C TYR A 93 9.78 -5.29 6.33
N LEU A 94 9.94 -5.63 5.05
CA LEU A 94 9.93 -6.98 4.50
C LEU A 94 11.30 -7.30 3.87
N PRO A 95 12.31 -7.70 4.65
CA PRO A 95 13.62 -8.04 4.11
C PRO A 95 13.59 -9.25 3.17
N GLN A 96 12.57 -10.09 3.29
CA GLN A 96 12.38 -11.29 2.48
C GLN A 96 11.67 -11.01 1.14
N MET A 97 11.10 -9.80 0.94
CA MET A 97 10.34 -9.46 -0.25
C MET A 97 11.09 -8.45 -1.12
N SER A 98 11.19 -8.76 -2.42
CA SER A 98 11.80 -7.84 -3.39
C SER A 98 10.81 -6.82 -3.95
N TYR A 99 11.31 -5.66 -4.37
CA TYR A 99 10.49 -4.63 -5.03
C TYR A 99 9.75 -5.17 -6.25
N ASP A 100 10.43 -5.98 -7.07
CA ASP A 100 9.86 -6.56 -8.27
C ASP A 100 8.76 -7.59 -7.95
N GLU A 101 8.89 -8.36 -6.87
CA GLU A 101 7.81 -9.27 -6.43
C GLU A 101 6.60 -8.49 -5.92
N MET A 102 6.82 -7.40 -5.18
CA MET A 102 5.72 -6.57 -4.70
C MET A 102 5.00 -5.86 -5.84
N ILE A 103 5.76 -5.32 -6.78
CA ILE A 103 5.21 -4.70 -7.99
C ILE A 103 4.48 -5.74 -8.84
N GLY A 104 5.09 -6.91 -9.05
CA GLY A 104 4.48 -8.02 -9.78
C GLY A 104 3.17 -8.47 -9.13
N LEU A 105 3.13 -8.55 -7.81
CA LEU A 105 1.92 -8.89 -7.06
C LEU A 105 0.80 -7.86 -7.25
N LEU A 106 1.14 -6.58 -7.24
CA LEU A 106 0.16 -5.51 -7.40
C LEU A 106 -0.37 -5.47 -8.84
N PHE A 107 0.52 -5.52 -9.83
CA PHE A 107 0.20 -5.29 -11.25
C PHE A 107 -0.01 -6.57 -12.07
N VAL A 108 -0.10 -7.74 -11.43
CA VAL A 108 -0.54 -9.02 -12.04
C VAL A 108 -1.96 -8.94 -12.59
#